data_AF-A0A9X4D485-F1
#
_entry.id   AF-A0A9X4D485-F1
#
_cell.length_a   1.000
_cell.length_b   1.000
_cell.length_c   1.000
_cell.angle_alpha   90.00
_cell.angle_beta   90.00
_cell.angle_gamma   90.00
#
_symmetry.space_group_name_H-M   'P 1'
#
loop_
_entity.id
_entity.type
_entity.pdbx_description
1 polymer ?
#
loop_
_entity_poly.entity_id
_entity_poly.type
_entity_poly.pdbx_seq_one_letter_code
_entity_poly.pdbx_strand_id
1 'polypeptide(L)'
;MRSRAWSVDINGAPYIGLQSGSTQFRIQFNIDVSPGSSVSYADIRLYNLSKESGIVSGASIILKAGYTDNIDAIFTGTVTNVLREREPGSPEIITRLICKSGFAVVDRGSAQVSLGPGARVEEAIRALAREWPIPIDIDNEQFADDLPMARGYYADGDIPKAMDNLARAYKFTWLQHMGRMYVTKPEMERNSTSIKINQLTGMIGIPEITRGPYGLGVFVSAQLNPSIMVSSVIDLKSEFATYNTGNLYLSEVQPEAVPVGEYNVFSLRYSGDSHSDTWKVDIDGIRWGTKPDTRSVSTPENGKLIWMARIKDEEFTAFKAKVVAVGQSLAINPNWLMAVMGYETGYTFSPRERNSGSTATGLIQFIESTARSLGTSTAQLARMTAVQQLDYVEKYYAQYAKRIRNLGDAYMAVLWPAAIGRPDSFVMWQRDTGPYQREYAANSGFDKNNKGYITRGDAVAAVNDSYREGGKFAK
;
A
#
# COMPACT_ATOMS: atom_id res chain seq x y z
N MET A 1 4.25 6.96 35.60
CA MET A 1 4.17 7.22 34.15
C MET A 1 4.92 6.11 33.43
N ARG A 2 4.36 5.54 32.37
CA ARG A 2 5.09 4.61 31.50
C ARG A 2 6.15 5.40 30.75
N SER A 3 7.41 5.05 30.93
CA SER A 3 8.49 5.66 30.15
C SER A 3 8.71 4.85 28.89
N ARG A 4 9.01 5.53 27.78
CA ARG A 4 9.42 4.85 26.54
C ARG A 4 10.68 4.05 26.81
N ALA A 5 10.78 2.88 26.22
CA ALA A 5 11.91 2.00 26.39
C ALA A 5 12.36 1.45 25.02
N TRP A 6 13.67 1.41 24.79
CA TRP A 6 14.23 0.85 23.55
C TRP A 6 15.65 0.32 23.74
N SER A 7 16.06 -0.61 22.89
CA SER A 7 17.43 -1.11 22.81
C SER A 7 17.75 -1.57 21.39
N VAL A 8 19.04 -1.66 21.07
CA VAL A 8 19.51 -2.15 19.77
C VAL A 8 20.56 -3.22 19.99
N ASP A 9 20.34 -4.39 19.42
CA ASP A 9 21.32 -5.46 19.35
C ASP A 9 21.90 -5.52 17.92
N ILE A 10 23.22 -5.66 17.79
CA ILE A 10 23.92 -5.80 16.52
C ILE A 10 24.71 -7.11 16.55
N ASN A 11 24.63 -7.93 15.50
CA ASN A 11 25.31 -9.22 15.39
C ASN A 11 25.06 -10.15 16.58
N GLY A 12 23.83 -10.11 17.13
CA GLY A 12 23.41 -10.94 18.27
C GLY A 12 23.92 -10.47 19.64
N ALA A 13 24.64 -9.34 19.72
CA ALA A 13 25.12 -8.76 20.97
C ALA A 13 24.46 -7.40 21.25
N PRO A 14 24.22 -7.05 22.53
CA PRO A 14 23.75 -5.71 22.89
C PRO A 14 24.71 -4.64 22.39
N TYR A 15 24.22 -3.72 21.56
CA TYR A 15 25.00 -2.60 21.03
C TYR A 15 24.64 -1.29 21.73
N ILE A 16 23.35 -1.01 21.88
CA ILE A 16 22.81 0.00 22.80
C ILE A 16 21.93 -0.73 23.80
N GLY A 17 22.36 -0.79 25.07
CA GLY A 17 21.57 -1.35 26.15
C GLY A 17 20.26 -0.58 26.38
N LEU A 18 19.36 -1.16 27.18
CA LEU A 18 18.04 -0.60 27.46
C LEU A 18 18.11 0.89 27.85
N GLN A 19 17.50 1.74 27.03
CA GLN A 19 17.30 3.16 27.28
C GLN A 19 15.85 3.37 27.72
N SER A 20 15.62 4.18 28.75
CA SER A 20 14.26 4.56 29.16
C SER A 20 14.19 5.95 29.77
N GLY A 21 13.17 6.74 29.41
CA GLY A 21 13.05 8.15 29.83
C GLY A 21 13.89 9.08 28.95
N SER A 22 14.51 10.10 29.53
CA SER A 22 15.50 10.93 28.83
C SER A 22 16.90 10.44 29.17
N THR A 23 17.54 9.75 28.22
CA THR A 23 18.90 9.24 28.39
C THR A 23 19.82 9.76 27.27
N GLN A 24 21.11 9.49 27.45
CA GLN A 24 22.26 9.93 26.67
C GLN A 24 22.17 9.67 25.15
N PHE A 25 21.31 8.75 24.69
CA PHE A 25 21.16 8.39 23.29
C PHE A 25 19.76 8.76 22.76
N ARG A 26 19.72 9.28 21.53
CA ARG A 26 18.49 9.49 20.78
C ARG A 26 18.39 8.47 19.64
N ILE A 27 17.21 7.88 19.51
CA ILE A 27 16.80 7.08 18.36
C ILE A 27 15.61 7.73 17.67
N GLN A 28 15.60 7.67 16.35
CA GLN A 28 14.40 7.79 15.53
C GLN A 28 14.28 6.55 14.64
N PHE A 29 13.08 6.01 14.47
CA PHE A 29 12.86 4.89 13.57
C PHE A 29 11.52 4.98 12.86
N ASN A 30 11.50 4.37 11.67
CA ASN A 30 10.31 4.12 10.91
C ASN A 30 10.39 2.72 10.31
N ILE A 31 9.41 1.87 10.61
CA ILE A 31 9.40 0.46 10.22
C ILE A 31 8.09 0.18 9.50
N ASP A 32 8.17 -0.13 8.22
CA ASP A 32 7.03 -0.43 7.37
C ASP A 32 6.88 -1.94 7.18
N VAL A 33 5.75 -2.48 7.66
CA VAL A 33 5.45 -3.91 7.65
C VAL A 33 4.17 -4.13 6.82
N SER A 34 4.34 -4.49 5.56
CA SER A 34 3.23 -4.64 4.61
C SER A 34 3.46 -5.83 3.67
N PRO A 35 2.43 -6.65 3.38
CA PRO A 35 2.56 -7.85 2.56
C PRO A 35 2.92 -7.59 1.09
N GLY A 36 2.86 -6.34 0.59
CA GLY A 36 3.15 -6.01 -0.81
C GLY A 36 4.62 -6.11 -1.23
N SER A 37 5.55 -6.26 -0.27
CA SER A 37 7.00 -6.18 -0.52
C SER A 37 7.76 -7.48 -0.25
N SER A 38 7.09 -8.58 0.12
CA SER A 38 7.66 -9.86 0.62
C SER A 38 8.53 -9.77 1.88
N VAL A 39 9.11 -8.60 2.17
CA VAL A 39 9.88 -8.24 3.36
C VAL A 39 9.42 -6.90 3.92
N SER A 40 9.71 -6.65 5.19
CA SER A 40 9.56 -5.34 5.84
C SER A 40 10.86 -4.52 5.77
N TYR A 41 10.72 -3.21 5.82
CA TYR A 41 11.84 -2.26 5.77
C TYR A 41 11.89 -1.41 7.03
N ALA A 42 13.10 -1.04 7.45
CA ALA A 42 13.30 -0.12 8.56
C ALA A 42 14.31 0.98 8.19
N ASP A 43 13.97 2.21 8.54
CA ASP A 43 14.86 3.38 8.55
C ASP A 43 15.10 3.75 10.01
N ILE A 44 16.30 3.47 10.51
CA ILE A 44 16.67 3.66 11.91
C ILE A 44 17.80 4.69 11.98
N ARG A 45 17.61 5.78 12.73
CA ARG A 45 18.59 6.83 12.97
C ARG A 45 19.04 6.79 14.42
N LEU A 46 20.35 6.60 14.62
CA LEU A 46 20.99 6.65 15.92
C LEU A 46 21.85 7.91 16.00
N TYR A 47 21.60 8.73 17.02
CA TYR A 47 22.23 10.03 17.17
C TYR A 47 23.42 9.96 18.13
N ASN A 48 24.43 10.80 17.85
CA ASN A 48 25.60 11.02 18.68
C ASN A 48 26.43 9.75 18.98
N LEU A 49 26.42 8.79 18.05
CA LEU A 49 27.38 7.69 18.05
C LEU A 49 28.79 8.20 17.75
N SER A 50 29.79 7.50 18.29
CA SER A 50 31.19 7.72 17.95
C SER A 50 31.44 7.59 16.45
N LYS A 51 32.60 8.09 15.98
CA LYS A 51 32.99 7.97 14.57
C LYS A 51 33.14 6.50 14.14
N GLU A 52 33.59 5.66 15.07
CA GLU A 52 33.74 4.22 14.90
C GLU A 52 32.55 3.51 15.56
N SER A 53 31.41 3.48 14.86
CA SER A 53 30.23 2.74 15.35
C SER A 53 30.40 1.22 15.21
N GLY A 54 31.30 0.74 14.34
CA GLY A 54 31.47 -0.69 14.08
C GLY A 54 30.28 -1.37 13.38
N ILE A 55 29.19 -0.63 13.10
CA ILE A 55 28.05 -1.14 12.34
C ILE A 55 28.39 -1.08 10.85
N VAL A 56 28.27 -2.21 10.17
CA VAL A 56 28.60 -2.37 8.75
C VAL A 56 27.39 -2.88 7.96
N SER A 57 27.40 -2.70 6.64
CA SER A 57 26.45 -3.38 5.76
C SER A 57 26.59 -4.89 5.91
N GLY A 58 25.47 -5.60 5.97
CA GLY A 58 25.41 -7.03 6.24
C GLY A 58 25.31 -7.42 7.71
N ALA A 59 25.49 -6.47 8.65
CA ALA A 59 25.32 -6.75 10.07
C ALA A 59 23.85 -7.11 10.38
N SER A 60 23.64 -8.08 11.28
CA SER A 60 22.29 -8.35 11.79
C SER A 60 21.91 -7.30 12.84
N ILE A 61 20.63 -6.95 12.89
CA ILE A 61 20.11 -5.94 13.80
C ILE A 61 18.77 -6.41 14.39
N ILE A 62 18.61 -6.18 15.69
CA ILE A 62 17.32 -6.31 16.40
C ILE A 62 17.03 -4.97 17.07
N LEU A 63 15.92 -4.34 16.69
CA LEU A 63 15.40 -3.16 17.37
C LEU A 63 14.27 -3.58 18.30
N LYS A 64 14.47 -3.35 19.60
CA LYS A 64 13.43 -3.52 20.62
C LYS A 64 12.91 -2.15 21.01
N ALA A 65 11.60 -1.99 21.05
CA ALA A 65 10.97 -0.74 21.45
C ALA A 65 9.60 -0.99 22.08
N GLY A 66 9.21 -0.10 22.99
CA GLY A 66 8.01 -0.24 23.77
C GLY A 66 7.95 0.78 24.89
N TYR A 67 7.40 0.34 26.00
CA TYR A 67 7.42 1.06 27.28
C TYR A 67 8.10 0.19 28.34
N THR A 68 8.48 0.78 29.47
CA THR A 68 9.20 0.09 30.56
C THR A 68 8.51 -1.17 31.07
N ASP A 69 7.20 -1.30 30.91
CA ASP A 69 6.39 -2.46 31.30
C ASP A 69 6.06 -3.41 30.14
N ASN A 70 6.33 -3.02 28.89
CA ASN A 70 6.12 -3.85 27.70
C ASN A 70 7.08 -3.43 26.59
N ILE A 71 8.23 -4.10 26.54
CA ILE A 71 9.26 -3.91 25.51
C ILE A 71 9.59 -5.26 24.88
N ASP A 72 9.58 -5.32 23.56
CA ASP A 72 10.02 -6.47 22.79
C ASP A 72 10.55 -6.01 21.42
N ALA A 73 11.05 -6.95 20.63
CA ALA A 73 11.48 -6.71 19.27
C ALA A 73 10.31 -6.23 18.40
N ILE A 74 10.51 -5.13 17.69
CA ILE A 74 9.59 -4.63 16.65
C ILE A 74 10.19 -4.73 15.24
N PHE A 75 11.48 -5.06 15.17
CA PHE A 75 12.16 -5.36 13.92
C PHE A 75 13.37 -6.25 14.17
N THR A 76 13.56 -7.21 13.27
CA THR A 76 14.78 -8.03 13.17
C THR A 76 15.12 -8.15 11.70
N GLY A 77 16.38 -7.97 11.35
CA GLY A 77 16.80 -8.02 9.96
C GLY A 77 18.28 -7.77 9.74
N THR A 78 18.62 -7.34 8.53
CA THR A 78 19.99 -7.03 8.11
C THR A 78 20.11 -5.56 7.72
N VAL A 79 21.21 -4.93 8.14
CA VAL A 79 21.58 -3.57 7.72
C VAL A 79 22.03 -3.62 6.26
N THR A 80 21.32 -2.92 5.37
CA THR A 80 21.68 -2.82 3.95
C THR A 80 22.62 -1.66 3.68
N ASN A 81 22.36 -0.51 4.30
CA ASN A 81 23.16 0.69 4.15
C ASN A 81 23.41 1.34 5.52
N VAL A 82 24.63 1.84 5.69
CA VAL A 82 25.04 2.66 6.84
C VAL A 82 25.42 4.02 6.30
N LEU A 83 24.64 5.04 6.65
CA LEU A 83 24.83 6.41 6.19
C LEU A 83 25.19 7.29 7.39
N ARG A 84 26.23 8.10 7.24
CA ARG A 84 26.58 9.11 8.23
C ARG A 84 26.06 10.46 7.73
N GLU A 85 25.06 10.98 8.42
CA GLU A 85 24.34 12.20 8.05
C GLU A 85 24.50 13.25 9.16
N ARG A 86 24.27 14.51 8.80
CA ARG A 86 24.19 15.63 9.73
C ARG A 86 23.19 16.62 9.17
N GLU A 87 22.22 17.02 9.98
CA GLU A 87 21.25 18.04 9.56
C GLU A 87 21.95 19.40 9.44
N PRO A 88 21.67 20.19 8.38
CA PRO A 88 22.23 21.53 8.23
C PRO A 88 21.97 22.38 9.49
N GLY A 89 23.03 22.90 10.09
CA GLY A 89 22.95 23.74 11.30
C GLY A 89 22.83 22.99 12.63
N SER A 90 22.62 21.66 12.63
CA SER A 90 22.58 20.86 13.86
C SER A 90 23.99 20.40 14.29
N PRO A 91 24.34 20.36 15.58
CA PRO A 91 25.58 19.73 16.05
C PRO A 91 25.51 18.20 16.05
N GLU A 92 24.32 17.60 15.94
CA GLU A 92 24.11 16.16 16.10
C GLU A 92 24.61 15.37 14.89
N ILE A 93 25.31 14.26 15.15
CA ILE A 93 25.73 13.34 14.10
C ILE A 93 24.78 12.15 14.06
N ILE A 94 24.27 11.84 12.88
CA ILE A 94 23.27 10.80 12.65
C ILE A 94 23.95 9.61 11.97
N THR A 95 23.84 8.43 12.58
CA THR A 95 24.11 7.15 11.92
C THR A 95 22.77 6.56 11.50
N ARG A 96 22.45 6.66 10.21
CA ARG A 96 21.22 6.16 9.62
C ARG A 96 21.45 4.77 9.02
N LEU A 97 20.64 3.82 9.45
CA LEU A 97 20.67 2.42 9.09
C LEU A 97 19.41 2.12 8.27
N ILE A 98 19.60 1.77 7.00
CA ILE A 98 18.51 1.24 6.17
C ILE A 98 18.56 -0.27 6.25
N CYS A 99 17.48 -0.90 6.69
CA CYS A 99 17.43 -2.32 7.00
C CYS A 99 16.28 -3.01 6.27
N LYS A 100 16.39 -4.32 6.08
CA LYS A 100 15.32 -5.21 5.59
C LYS A 100 15.19 -6.41 6.52
N SER A 101 13.98 -6.98 6.70
CA SER A 101 13.75 -8.06 7.69
C SER A 101 14.34 -9.43 7.35
N GLY A 102 14.86 -9.61 6.14
CA GLY A 102 15.50 -10.85 5.74
C GLY A 102 17.04 -10.81 5.74
N PHE A 103 17.67 -11.98 5.59
CA PHE A 103 19.12 -12.17 5.67
C PHE A 103 19.80 -12.02 4.31
N ALA A 104 20.83 -11.18 4.20
CA ALA A 104 21.41 -10.77 2.92
C ALA A 104 21.93 -11.91 2.02
N VAL A 105 22.40 -13.03 2.59
CA VAL A 105 23.02 -14.15 1.84
C VAL A 105 22.10 -15.38 1.73
N VAL A 106 21.06 -15.48 2.58
CA VAL A 106 20.18 -16.67 2.70
C VAL A 106 18.74 -16.41 2.22
N ASP A 107 18.36 -15.14 1.98
CA ASP A 107 17.00 -14.76 1.56
C ASP A 107 16.59 -15.20 0.15
N ARG A 108 17.49 -15.70 -0.69
CA ARG A 108 17.12 -16.17 -2.04
C ARG A 108 17.27 -17.68 -2.11
N GLY A 109 16.58 -18.38 -1.19
CA GLY A 109 16.47 -19.83 -1.25
C GLY A 109 15.95 -20.28 -2.63
N SER A 110 16.42 -21.44 -3.09
CA SER A 110 15.98 -22.04 -4.35
C SER A 110 15.09 -23.22 -4.04
N ALA A 111 13.87 -23.21 -4.56
CA ALA A 111 12.94 -24.32 -4.48
C ALA A 111 13.43 -25.50 -5.34
N GLN A 112 13.28 -26.71 -4.82
CA GLN A 112 13.27 -27.98 -5.56
C GLN A 112 12.08 -28.82 -5.06
N VAL A 113 10.86 -28.29 -5.24
CA VAL A 113 9.64 -28.89 -4.68
C VAL A 113 8.86 -29.61 -5.77
N SER A 114 8.47 -30.85 -5.50
CA SER A 114 7.53 -31.61 -6.33
C SER A 114 6.53 -32.34 -5.43
N LEU A 115 5.25 -32.08 -5.64
CA LEU A 115 4.12 -32.72 -4.96
C LEU A 115 3.21 -33.35 -6.02
N GLY A 116 2.76 -34.58 -5.78
CA GLY A 116 1.89 -35.30 -6.70
C GLY A 116 0.46 -34.74 -6.77
N PRO A 117 -0.36 -35.23 -7.72
CA PRO A 117 -1.79 -34.92 -7.79
C PRO A 117 -2.51 -35.11 -6.45
N GLY A 118 -3.39 -34.17 -6.11
CA GLY A 118 -4.14 -34.16 -4.84
C GLY A 118 -3.45 -33.42 -3.69
N ALA A 119 -2.26 -32.87 -3.90
CA ALA A 119 -1.59 -32.04 -2.90
C ALA A 119 -2.41 -30.79 -2.54
N ARG A 120 -2.41 -30.41 -1.26
CA ARG A 120 -3.08 -29.20 -0.77
C ARG A 120 -2.15 -27.98 -0.87
N VAL A 121 -2.74 -26.78 -0.90
CA VAL A 121 -1.96 -25.53 -1.05
C VAL A 121 -1.05 -25.28 0.15
N GLU A 122 -1.52 -25.54 1.37
CA GLU A 122 -0.73 -25.42 2.59
C GLU A 122 0.46 -26.39 2.62
N GLU A 123 0.36 -27.55 1.95
CA GLU A 123 1.48 -28.48 1.79
C GLU A 123 2.55 -27.89 0.87
N ALA A 124 2.15 -27.29 -0.25
CA ALA A 124 3.05 -26.59 -1.17
C ALA A 124 3.76 -25.42 -0.49
N ILE A 125 3.01 -24.61 0.26
CA ILE A 125 3.54 -23.48 1.03
C ILE A 125 4.58 -23.96 2.07
N ARG A 126 4.25 -25.01 2.84
CA ARG A 126 5.17 -25.57 3.85
C ARG A 126 6.39 -26.21 3.21
N ALA A 127 6.26 -26.84 2.03
CA ALA A 127 7.38 -27.39 1.29
C ALA A 127 8.35 -26.28 0.85
N LEU A 128 7.84 -25.18 0.31
CA LEU A 128 8.65 -24.00 -0.04
C LEU A 128 9.33 -23.38 1.18
N ALA A 129 8.62 -23.25 2.31
CA ALA A 129 9.18 -22.68 3.53
C ALA A 129 10.31 -23.53 4.13
N ARG A 130 10.25 -24.86 3.99
CA ARG A 130 11.31 -25.79 4.42
C ARG A 130 12.61 -25.63 3.64
N GLU A 131 12.52 -25.39 2.33
CA GLU A 131 13.69 -25.08 1.48
C GLU A 131 14.31 -23.71 1.81
N TRP A 132 13.55 -22.82 2.45
CA TRP A 132 13.99 -21.47 2.85
C TRP A 132 14.40 -21.34 4.33
N PRO A 133 14.68 -22.45 5.03
CA PRO A 133 14.62 -22.67 6.49
C PRO A 133 13.98 -21.58 7.39
N ILE A 134 12.84 -21.00 7.01
CA ILE A 134 12.16 -19.96 7.81
C ILE A 134 10.91 -20.57 8.49
N PRO A 135 10.72 -20.38 9.81
CA PRO A 135 9.49 -20.77 10.48
C PRO A 135 8.27 -20.09 9.86
N ILE A 136 7.21 -20.86 9.64
CA ILE A 136 5.97 -20.37 9.04
C ILE A 136 4.87 -20.21 10.09
N ASP A 137 4.17 -19.09 10.01
CA ASP A 137 2.91 -18.82 10.70
C ASP A 137 1.80 -18.86 9.64
N ILE A 138 0.98 -19.91 9.71
CA ILE A 138 -0.11 -20.18 8.76
C ILE A 138 -1.25 -20.87 9.50
N ASP A 139 -2.46 -20.36 9.29
CA ASP A 139 -3.70 -20.93 9.79
C ASP A 139 -4.31 -21.85 8.72
N ASN A 140 -4.34 -23.16 8.98
CA ASN A 140 -4.83 -24.16 8.02
C ASN A 140 -6.35 -24.01 7.75
N GLU A 141 -7.12 -23.49 8.71
CA GLU A 141 -8.58 -23.36 8.56
C GLU A 141 -8.91 -22.36 7.44
N GLN A 142 -8.06 -21.36 7.21
CA GLN A 142 -8.20 -20.40 6.12
C GLN A 142 -8.08 -21.04 4.71
N PHE A 143 -7.52 -22.24 4.61
CA PHE A 143 -7.31 -22.99 3.38
C PHE A 143 -8.17 -24.26 3.29
N ALA A 144 -9.05 -24.49 4.28
CA ALA A 144 -9.87 -25.70 4.36
C ALA A 144 -10.72 -25.92 3.09
N ASP A 145 -11.30 -24.85 2.55
CA ASP A 145 -12.19 -24.85 1.38
C ASP A 145 -11.46 -24.87 0.02
N ASP A 146 -10.13 -24.75 0.00
CA ASP A 146 -9.38 -24.76 -1.26
C ASP A 146 -9.34 -26.17 -1.86
N LEU A 147 -9.66 -26.26 -3.15
CA LEU A 147 -9.60 -27.53 -3.88
C LEU A 147 -8.15 -28.03 -3.96
N PRO A 148 -7.93 -29.34 -3.75
CA PRO A 148 -6.62 -29.96 -3.97
C PRO A 148 -6.12 -29.75 -5.41
N MET A 149 -4.81 -29.68 -5.56
CA MET A 149 -4.15 -29.47 -6.85
C MET A 149 -4.30 -30.71 -7.74
N ALA A 150 -5.20 -30.65 -8.72
CA ALA A 150 -5.50 -31.77 -9.61
C ALA A 150 -4.27 -32.32 -10.37
N ARG A 151 -3.27 -31.48 -10.65
CA ARG A 151 -2.01 -31.86 -11.32
C ARG A 151 -0.80 -31.91 -10.38
N GLY A 152 -1.03 -31.72 -9.08
CA GLY A 152 0.03 -31.54 -8.10
C GLY A 152 0.70 -30.17 -8.19
N TYR A 153 1.87 -30.04 -7.58
CA TYR A 153 2.66 -28.81 -7.52
C TYR A 153 4.11 -29.06 -7.90
N TYR A 154 4.70 -28.15 -8.65
CA TYR A 154 6.12 -28.16 -8.95
C TYR A 154 6.67 -26.74 -8.89
N ALA A 155 7.81 -26.57 -8.22
CA ALA A 155 8.56 -25.33 -8.19
C ALA A 155 10.06 -25.60 -8.21
N ASP A 156 10.73 -24.94 -9.16
CA ASP A 156 12.18 -24.92 -9.33
C ASP A 156 12.61 -23.45 -9.47
N GLY A 157 13.58 -23.04 -8.63
CA GLY A 157 14.15 -21.69 -8.62
C GLY A 157 13.63 -20.79 -7.51
N ASP A 158 13.39 -19.51 -7.80
CA ASP A 158 13.15 -18.47 -6.78
C ASP A 158 11.89 -18.73 -5.92
N ILE A 159 12.08 -18.98 -4.62
CA ILE A 159 10.99 -19.25 -3.67
C ILE A 159 10.02 -18.05 -3.55
N PRO A 160 10.45 -16.78 -3.44
CA PRO A 160 9.53 -15.64 -3.46
C PRO A 160 8.56 -15.67 -4.66
N LYS A 161 9.08 -15.89 -5.87
CA LYS A 161 8.25 -16.00 -7.07
C LYS A 161 7.28 -17.18 -7.02
N ALA A 162 7.71 -18.33 -6.47
CA ALA A 162 6.85 -19.50 -6.29
C ALA A 162 5.70 -19.20 -5.30
N MET A 163 6.01 -18.55 -4.17
CA MET A 163 5.04 -18.08 -3.19
C MET A 163 4.07 -17.06 -3.79
N ASP A 164 4.53 -16.08 -4.57
CA ASP A 164 3.68 -15.10 -5.26
C ASP A 164 2.70 -15.74 -6.24
N ASN A 165 3.12 -16.80 -6.92
CA ASN A 165 2.25 -17.54 -7.83
C ASN A 165 1.15 -18.30 -7.07
N LEU A 166 1.51 -18.95 -5.96
CA LEU A 166 0.54 -19.60 -5.08
C LEU A 166 -0.43 -18.56 -4.47
N ALA A 167 0.10 -17.44 -3.96
CA ALA A 167 -0.67 -16.33 -3.40
C ALA A 167 -1.73 -15.81 -4.38
N ARG A 168 -1.35 -15.65 -5.66
CA ARG A 168 -2.27 -15.22 -6.73
C ARG A 168 -3.36 -16.24 -7.03
N ALA A 169 -3.00 -17.52 -7.04
CA ALA A 169 -3.91 -18.63 -7.36
C ALA A 169 -4.92 -18.87 -6.23
N TYR A 170 -4.45 -18.88 -4.99
CA TYR A 170 -5.22 -19.24 -3.79
C TYR A 170 -5.63 -18.04 -2.93
N LYS A 171 -5.43 -16.81 -3.43
CA LYS A 171 -5.90 -15.55 -2.83
C LYS A 171 -5.43 -15.32 -1.38
N PHE A 172 -4.21 -15.72 -1.07
CA PHE A 172 -3.57 -15.40 0.21
C PHE A 172 -2.50 -14.32 0.03
N THR A 173 -2.06 -13.76 1.15
CA THR A 173 -0.91 -12.85 1.24
C THR A 173 0.19 -13.47 2.09
N TRP A 174 1.44 -13.11 1.81
CA TRP A 174 2.57 -13.59 2.59
C TRP A 174 3.61 -12.48 2.83
N LEU A 175 4.32 -12.56 3.95
CA LEU A 175 5.33 -11.59 4.37
C LEU A 175 6.39 -12.25 5.24
N GLN A 176 7.66 -11.96 5.00
CA GLN A 176 8.75 -12.26 5.92
C GLN A 176 8.99 -11.08 6.87
N HIS A 177 8.75 -11.29 8.17
CA HIS A 177 8.96 -10.29 9.20
C HIS A 177 9.44 -10.96 10.49
N MET A 178 10.36 -10.32 11.21
CA MET A 178 10.92 -10.84 12.47
C MET A 178 11.38 -12.32 12.41
N GLY A 179 12.05 -12.71 11.32
CA GLY A 179 12.57 -14.07 11.15
C GLY A 179 11.51 -15.15 10.93
N ARG A 180 10.26 -14.78 10.62
CA ARG A 180 9.14 -15.68 10.33
C ARG A 180 8.47 -15.32 9.02
N MET A 181 7.86 -16.32 8.38
CA MET A 181 6.99 -16.12 7.23
C MET A 181 5.54 -16.19 7.69
N TYR A 182 4.83 -15.08 7.57
CA TYR A 182 3.40 -15.00 7.85
C TYR A 182 2.63 -15.25 6.56
N VAL A 183 1.67 -16.16 6.60
CA VAL A 183 0.79 -16.50 5.48
C VAL A 183 -0.65 -16.44 5.96
N THR A 184 -1.47 -15.61 5.31
CA THR A 184 -2.85 -15.40 5.73
C THR A 184 -3.73 -15.00 4.56
N LYS A 185 -5.00 -15.41 4.60
CA LYS A 185 -6.07 -14.81 3.80
C LYS A 185 -6.68 -13.67 4.62
N PRO A 186 -6.43 -12.39 4.26
CA PRO A 186 -6.79 -11.26 5.12
C PRO A 186 -8.28 -11.13 5.46
N GLU A 187 -9.15 -11.70 4.63
CA GLU A 187 -10.61 -11.65 4.74
C GLU A 187 -11.20 -12.80 5.58
N MET A 188 -10.40 -13.85 5.84
CA MET A 188 -10.81 -14.99 6.66
C MET A 188 -10.59 -14.68 8.13
N GLU A 189 -11.42 -15.26 8.99
CA GLU A 189 -11.20 -15.21 10.45
C GLU A 189 -9.79 -15.71 10.78
N ARG A 190 -9.15 -15.08 11.76
CA ARG A 190 -7.86 -15.51 12.28
C ARG A 190 -8.06 -16.07 13.67
N ASN A 191 -7.50 -17.24 13.91
CA ASN A 191 -7.43 -17.82 15.24
C ASN A 191 -6.34 -17.13 16.09
N SER A 192 -6.63 -15.92 16.58
CA SER A 192 -5.75 -15.15 17.44
C SER A 192 -6.54 -14.42 18.51
N THR A 193 -5.99 -14.33 19.72
CA THR A 193 -6.53 -13.47 20.78
C THR A 193 -6.57 -12.02 20.31
N SER A 194 -7.72 -11.36 20.44
CA SER A 194 -7.89 -9.97 20.02
C SER A 194 -7.26 -9.00 21.03
N ILE A 195 -6.56 -7.99 20.50
CA ILE A 195 -5.92 -6.93 21.27
C ILE A 195 -6.87 -5.72 21.29
N LYS A 196 -7.31 -5.33 22.49
CA LYS A 196 -8.24 -4.20 22.65
C LYS A 196 -7.57 -2.88 22.30
N ILE A 197 -8.23 -2.09 21.44
CA ILE A 197 -7.82 -0.74 21.07
C ILE A 197 -9.00 0.20 21.33
N ASN A 198 -8.83 1.15 22.25
CA ASN A 198 -9.78 2.19 22.61
C ASN A 198 -9.07 3.34 23.34
N GLN A 199 -9.83 4.37 23.71
CA GLN A 199 -9.31 5.55 24.41
C GLN A 199 -8.58 5.26 25.74
N LEU A 200 -8.87 4.13 26.40
CA LEU A 200 -8.25 3.73 27.67
C LEU A 200 -7.08 2.76 27.49
N THR A 201 -6.93 2.16 26.30
CA THR A 201 -5.95 1.09 26.02
C THR A 201 -4.86 1.53 25.05
N GLY A 202 -4.74 2.84 24.81
CA GLY A 202 -3.63 3.43 24.07
C GLY A 202 -3.95 3.86 22.65
N MET A 203 -5.22 3.89 22.22
CA MET A 203 -5.59 4.52 20.95
C MET A 203 -5.16 6.00 20.94
N ILE A 204 -4.56 6.45 19.84
CA ILE A 204 -4.11 7.83 19.65
C ILE A 204 -5.01 8.49 18.61
N GLY A 205 -5.64 9.59 19.00
CA GLY A 205 -6.58 10.30 18.14
C GLY A 205 -7.86 9.52 17.91
N ILE A 206 -8.37 9.59 16.69
CA ILE A 206 -9.60 8.92 16.25
C ILE A 206 -9.29 7.97 15.10
N PRO A 207 -9.88 6.77 15.06
CA PRO A 207 -9.73 5.85 13.94
C PRO A 207 -10.41 6.41 12.70
N GLU A 208 -9.91 6.00 11.54
CA GLU A 208 -10.52 6.27 10.24
C GLU A 208 -11.11 4.98 9.67
N ILE A 209 -12.40 4.97 9.38
CA ILE A 209 -13.04 3.86 8.67
C ILE A 209 -12.62 3.89 7.20
N THR A 210 -12.08 2.79 6.68
CA THR A 210 -11.55 2.67 5.32
C THR A 210 -12.28 1.59 4.51
N ARG A 211 -11.91 1.44 3.23
CA ARG A 211 -12.39 0.37 2.33
C ARG A 211 -13.89 0.42 2.03
N GLY A 212 -14.42 1.63 1.80
CA GLY A 212 -15.75 1.84 1.21
C GLY A 212 -16.90 2.01 2.22
N PRO A 213 -18.15 2.10 1.74
CA PRO A 213 -19.32 2.48 2.54
C PRO A 213 -19.74 1.43 3.59
N TYR A 214 -19.27 0.19 3.45
CA TYR A 214 -19.48 -0.89 4.42
C TYR A 214 -18.44 -0.89 5.55
N GLY A 215 -17.44 -0.01 5.49
CA GLY A 215 -16.41 0.10 6.54
C GLY A 215 -15.60 -1.18 6.75
N LEU A 216 -15.17 -1.81 5.64
CA LEU A 216 -14.51 -3.12 5.66
C LEU A 216 -13.07 -3.06 6.20
N GLY A 217 -12.53 -1.87 6.36
CA GLY A 217 -11.24 -1.65 6.98
C GLY A 217 -11.26 -0.51 7.98
N VAL A 218 -10.18 -0.43 8.73
CA VAL A 218 -9.94 0.66 9.65
C VAL A 218 -8.46 1.03 9.65
N PHE A 219 -8.19 2.32 9.68
CA PHE A 219 -6.87 2.84 10.00
C PHE A 219 -6.90 3.42 11.41
N VAL A 220 -6.01 2.97 12.28
CA VAL A 220 -5.95 3.45 13.67
C VAL A 220 -4.51 3.59 14.13
N SER A 221 -4.21 4.70 14.81
CA SER A 221 -2.95 4.88 15.54
C SER A 221 -3.11 4.43 16.99
N ALA A 222 -2.11 3.76 17.53
CA ALA A 222 -2.04 3.41 18.95
C ALA A 222 -0.65 3.66 19.52
N GLN A 223 -0.55 3.77 20.84
CA GLN A 223 0.71 3.73 21.57
C GLN A 223 1.51 2.50 21.13
N LEU A 224 2.83 2.66 21.00
CA LEU A 224 3.68 1.59 20.51
C LEU A 224 3.55 0.34 21.40
N ASN A 225 2.99 -0.72 20.83
CA ASN A 225 2.81 -2.00 21.50
C ASN A 225 3.50 -3.08 20.65
N PRO A 226 4.62 -3.64 21.11
CA PRO A 226 5.37 -4.64 20.35
C PRO A 226 4.62 -5.97 20.17
N SER A 227 3.55 -6.22 20.93
CA SER A 227 2.72 -7.42 20.79
C SER A 227 1.75 -7.35 19.60
N ILE A 228 1.52 -6.17 19.02
CA ILE A 228 0.69 -6.02 17.82
C ILE A 228 1.55 -6.38 16.62
N MET A 229 1.26 -7.50 15.96
CA MET A 229 1.97 -8.02 14.79
C MET A 229 1.03 -8.17 13.58
N VAL A 230 1.57 -8.47 12.41
CA VAL A 230 0.77 -8.67 11.18
C VAL A 230 -0.17 -9.87 11.24
N SER A 231 0.06 -10.84 12.12
CA SER A 231 -0.86 -11.95 12.38
C SER A 231 -1.95 -11.63 13.42
N SER A 232 -1.85 -10.50 14.12
CA SER A 232 -2.78 -10.16 15.20
C SER A 232 -4.18 -9.80 14.71
N VAL A 233 -5.13 -9.87 15.65
CA VAL A 233 -6.49 -9.31 15.55
C VAL A 233 -6.60 -8.18 16.56
N ILE A 234 -7.23 -7.07 16.18
CA ILE A 234 -7.56 -5.97 17.10
C ILE A 234 -9.07 -5.92 17.35
N ASP A 235 -9.49 -5.72 18.60
CA ASP A 235 -10.88 -5.38 18.98
C ASP A 235 -10.94 -3.87 19.20
N LEU A 236 -11.39 -3.14 18.17
CA LEU A 236 -11.48 -1.70 18.21
C LEU A 236 -12.79 -1.27 18.87
N LYS A 237 -12.72 -0.30 19.78
CA LYS A 237 -13.89 0.40 20.34
C LYS A 237 -13.61 1.89 20.42
N SER A 238 -14.28 2.66 19.58
CA SER A 238 -14.25 4.12 19.63
C SER A 238 -15.66 4.71 19.61
N GLU A 239 -15.86 5.82 20.30
CA GLU A 239 -17.10 6.61 20.19
C GLU A 239 -17.11 7.42 18.88
N PHE A 240 -15.93 7.86 18.43
CA PHE A 240 -15.76 8.70 17.26
C PHE A 240 -14.93 8.00 16.20
N ALA A 241 -15.24 8.26 14.93
CA ALA A 241 -14.38 7.91 13.80
C ALA A 241 -14.37 9.05 12.80
N THR A 242 -13.25 9.24 12.12
CA THR A 242 -13.32 9.79 10.77
C THR A 242 -13.72 8.69 9.81
N TYR A 243 -14.28 9.10 8.68
CA TYR A 243 -14.55 8.18 7.59
C TYR A 243 -13.63 8.62 6.47
N ASN A 244 -12.90 7.67 5.89
CA ASN A 244 -12.22 7.93 4.62
C ASN A 244 -13.32 8.16 3.58
N THR A 245 -13.65 9.43 3.38
CA THR A 245 -14.77 9.91 2.57
C THR A 245 -14.43 9.82 1.09
N GLY A 246 -14.26 8.59 0.60
CA GLY A 246 -14.68 8.32 -0.77
C GLY A 246 -16.18 8.60 -0.94
N ASN A 247 -16.98 7.56 -1.18
CA ASN A 247 -18.41 7.60 -1.56
C ASN A 247 -19.44 8.18 -0.55
N LEU A 248 -19.07 8.90 0.52
CA LEU A 248 -20.02 9.25 1.61
C LEU A 248 -21.13 10.26 1.23
N TYR A 249 -21.04 10.93 0.08
CA TYR A 249 -22.09 11.83 -0.41
C TYR A 249 -23.21 11.11 -1.19
N LEU A 250 -23.09 9.81 -1.47
CA LEU A 250 -23.99 9.06 -2.37
C LEU A 250 -24.33 7.64 -1.88
N SER A 251 -23.92 7.25 -0.69
CA SER A 251 -24.29 6.00 -0.05
C SER A 251 -24.47 6.26 1.44
N GLU A 252 -25.60 5.85 1.99
CA GLU A 252 -25.77 5.83 3.44
C GLU A 252 -24.68 4.93 4.04
N VAL A 253 -23.97 5.46 5.05
CA VAL A 253 -23.07 4.66 5.87
C VAL A 253 -23.91 3.54 6.45
N GLN A 254 -23.56 2.30 6.09
CA GLN A 254 -24.33 1.17 6.59
C GLN A 254 -24.17 1.08 8.12
N PRO A 255 -25.20 0.65 8.87
CA PRO A 255 -25.16 0.59 10.34
C PRO A 255 -23.93 -0.14 10.90
N GLU A 256 -23.38 -1.09 10.16
CA GLU A 256 -22.19 -1.87 10.51
C GLU A 256 -20.86 -1.12 10.34
N ALA A 257 -20.81 -0.02 9.59
CA ALA A 257 -19.59 0.77 9.35
C ALA A 257 -19.25 1.67 10.55
N VAL A 258 -19.29 1.11 11.75
CA VAL A 258 -18.94 1.76 13.02
C VAL A 258 -17.50 1.41 13.41
N PRO A 259 -16.81 2.28 14.17
CA PRO A 259 -15.47 2.01 14.70
C PRO A 259 -15.49 1.05 15.89
N VAL A 260 -16.27 -0.02 15.76
CA VAL A 260 -16.44 -1.08 16.73
C VAL A 260 -16.30 -2.43 16.02
N GLY A 261 -15.55 -3.35 16.62
CA GLY A 261 -15.47 -4.74 16.17
C GLY A 261 -14.04 -5.22 15.97
N GLU A 262 -13.95 -6.46 15.48
CA GLU A 262 -12.67 -7.14 15.29
C GLU A 262 -12.12 -6.97 13.87
N TYR A 263 -10.84 -6.65 13.79
CA TYR A 263 -10.12 -6.43 12.54
C TYR A 263 -8.82 -7.23 12.54
N ASN A 264 -8.60 -8.01 11.50
CA ASN A 264 -7.33 -8.61 11.15
C ASN A 264 -6.34 -7.51 10.81
N VAL A 265 -5.18 -7.47 11.47
CA VAL A 265 -4.09 -6.55 11.08
C VAL A 265 -3.61 -6.90 9.68
N PHE A 266 -3.72 -5.98 8.73
CA PHE A 266 -3.26 -6.17 7.35
C PHE A 266 -1.87 -5.57 7.13
N SER A 267 -1.62 -4.37 7.65
CA SER A 267 -0.29 -3.76 7.64
C SER A 267 -0.06 -2.91 8.89
N LEU A 268 1.21 -2.72 9.22
CA LEU A 268 1.67 -1.99 10.39
C LEU A 268 2.77 -1.01 10.02
N ARG A 269 2.82 0.10 10.76
CA ARG A 269 3.96 1.00 10.75
C ARG A 269 4.35 1.41 12.16
N TYR A 270 5.53 0.99 12.61
CA TYR A 270 6.08 1.49 13.87
C TYR A 270 6.85 2.78 13.60
N SER A 271 6.52 3.84 14.34
CA SER A 271 7.20 5.13 14.25
C SER A 271 7.57 5.61 15.65
N GLY A 272 8.83 5.97 15.84
CA GLY A 272 9.31 6.44 17.13
C GLY A 272 10.41 7.47 16.99
N ASP A 273 10.38 8.48 17.85
CA ASP A 273 11.51 9.33 18.18
C ASP A 273 11.53 9.48 19.69
N SER A 274 12.62 9.02 20.30
CA SER A 274 12.81 9.10 21.75
C SER A 274 12.71 10.52 22.31
N HIS A 275 12.90 11.56 21.48
CA HIS A 275 12.93 12.97 21.87
C HIS A 275 11.76 13.81 21.30
N SER A 276 10.80 13.22 20.59
CA SER A 276 9.57 13.92 20.16
C SER A 276 8.31 13.22 20.67
N ASP A 277 7.11 13.69 20.35
CA ASP A 277 5.88 13.02 20.77
C ASP A 277 5.59 11.72 19.99
N THR A 278 6.33 11.45 18.92
CA THR A 278 6.12 10.26 18.09
C THR A 278 6.64 9.00 18.80
N TRP A 279 5.74 8.13 19.25
CA TRP A 279 6.06 6.79 19.75
C TRP A 279 4.84 5.88 19.63
N LYS A 280 4.59 5.40 18.42
CA LYS A 280 3.31 4.79 18.05
C LYS A 280 3.45 3.64 17.07
N VAL A 281 2.37 2.88 16.96
CA VAL A 281 2.10 1.96 15.86
C VAL A 281 0.86 2.42 15.12
N ASP A 282 0.98 2.55 13.79
CA ASP A 282 -0.16 2.76 12.90
C ASP A 282 -0.60 1.41 12.33
N ILE A 283 -1.90 1.15 12.33
CA ILE A 283 -2.50 -0.14 12.00
C ILE A 283 -3.52 0.06 10.88
N ASP A 284 -3.36 -0.64 9.76
CA ASP A 284 -4.41 -0.85 8.77
C ASP A 284 -5.00 -2.24 8.99
N GLY A 285 -6.25 -2.29 9.44
CA GLY A 285 -7.00 -3.49 9.74
C GLY A 285 -8.08 -3.78 8.70
N ILE A 286 -8.41 -5.07 8.53
CA ILE A 286 -9.49 -5.57 7.67
C ILE A 286 -10.47 -6.36 8.53
N ARG A 287 -11.77 -6.10 8.41
CA ARG A 287 -12.79 -6.83 9.15
C ARG A 287 -12.91 -8.26 8.61
N TRP A 288 -12.82 -9.27 9.47
CA TRP A 288 -12.95 -10.67 9.05
C TRP A 288 -14.40 -10.99 8.62
N GLY A 289 -14.58 -11.98 7.75
CA GLY A 289 -15.91 -12.32 7.19
C GLY A 289 -16.42 -11.29 6.18
N THR A 290 -15.68 -10.20 5.96
CA THR A 290 -15.95 -9.26 4.89
C THR A 290 -15.13 -9.65 3.68
N LYS A 291 -15.81 -10.25 2.70
CA LYS A 291 -15.33 -10.12 1.32
C LYS A 291 -15.47 -8.63 1.02
N PRO A 292 -14.43 -7.91 0.54
CA PRO A 292 -14.64 -6.69 -0.19
C PRO A 292 -15.84 -6.94 -1.08
N ASP A 293 -16.88 -6.12 -0.96
CA ASP A 293 -17.89 -6.15 -1.99
C ASP A 293 -17.21 -5.64 -3.26
N THR A 294 -16.57 -6.54 -4.00
CA THR A 294 -16.05 -6.29 -5.34
C THR A 294 -17.19 -5.99 -6.32
N ARG A 295 -18.45 -6.03 -5.86
CA ARG A 295 -19.66 -5.61 -6.59
C ARG A 295 -20.06 -4.16 -6.26
N SER A 296 -19.52 -3.50 -5.23
CA SER A 296 -19.74 -2.06 -4.98
C SER A 296 -18.68 -1.18 -5.64
N VAL A 297 -18.18 -1.58 -6.80
CA VAL A 297 -18.34 -0.89 -8.10
C VAL A 297 -17.57 -1.76 -9.12
N SER A 298 -18.29 -2.71 -9.70
CA SER A 298 -18.02 -3.47 -10.94
C SER A 298 -16.57 -3.91 -11.32
N THR A 299 -16.44 -5.23 -11.53
CA THR A 299 -15.33 -5.96 -12.19
C THR A 299 -15.88 -6.75 -13.41
N PRO A 300 -15.05 -7.41 -14.24
CA PRO A 300 -15.42 -8.10 -15.49
C PRO A 300 -16.55 -9.15 -15.44
N GLU A 301 -17.07 -9.48 -14.25
CA GLU A 301 -18.08 -10.52 -14.04
C GLU A 301 -19.54 -10.00 -14.09
N ASN A 302 -19.79 -8.68 -14.03
CA ASN A 302 -21.16 -8.11 -14.22
C ASN A 302 -21.34 -7.31 -15.52
N GLY A 303 -20.24 -7.00 -16.22
CA GLY A 303 -20.23 -6.32 -17.51
C GLY A 303 -20.63 -4.84 -17.52
N LYS A 304 -20.83 -4.14 -16.39
CA LYS A 304 -21.21 -2.71 -16.38
C LYS A 304 -20.00 -1.79 -16.21
N LEU A 305 -19.84 -0.79 -17.07
CA LEU A 305 -18.80 0.23 -16.92
C LEU A 305 -19.42 1.56 -16.46
N ILE A 306 -18.76 2.26 -15.54
CA ILE A 306 -19.16 3.60 -15.10
C ILE A 306 -19.08 4.59 -16.27
N TRP A 307 -19.86 5.67 -16.22
CA TRP A 307 -19.95 6.69 -17.28
C TRP A 307 -20.51 6.23 -18.64
N MET A 308 -20.83 4.95 -18.84
CA MET A 308 -21.27 4.44 -20.13
C MET A 308 -22.54 5.10 -20.70
N ALA A 309 -23.47 5.58 -19.84
CA ALA A 309 -24.64 6.32 -20.30
C ALA A 309 -24.32 7.72 -20.87
N ARG A 310 -23.07 8.20 -20.73
CA ARG A 310 -22.59 9.44 -21.34
C ARG A 310 -21.90 9.22 -22.70
N ILE A 311 -21.62 7.97 -23.06
CA ILE A 311 -21.08 7.62 -24.39
C ILE A 311 -22.24 7.60 -25.39
N LYS A 312 -22.04 8.20 -26.57
CA LYS A 312 -23.04 8.23 -27.64
C LYS A 312 -23.37 6.81 -28.10
N ASP A 313 -24.65 6.56 -28.39
CA ASP A 313 -25.16 5.22 -28.71
C ASP A 313 -24.44 4.56 -29.91
N GLU A 314 -24.01 5.35 -30.90
CA GLU A 314 -23.30 4.87 -32.10
C GLU A 314 -21.90 4.27 -31.79
N GLU A 315 -21.23 4.74 -30.74
CA GLU A 315 -19.90 4.27 -30.33
C GLU A 315 -19.96 3.36 -29.07
N PHE A 316 -21.11 3.30 -28.40
CA PHE A 316 -21.32 2.67 -27.10
C PHE A 316 -20.76 1.24 -27.04
N THR A 317 -21.17 0.37 -27.95
CA THR A 317 -20.81 -1.05 -27.94
C THR A 317 -19.32 -1.26 -28.20
N ALA A 318 -18.77 -0.56 -29.19
CA ALA A 318 -17.36 -0.66 -29.56
C ALA A 318 -16.44 -0.09 -28.47
N PHE A 319 -16.82 1.04 -27.87
CA PHE A 319 -16.09 1.66 -26.77
C PHE A 319 -16.06 0.76 -25.54
N LYS A 320 -17.23 0.24 -25.11
CA LYS A 320 -17.34 -0.68 -23.98
C LYS A 320 -16.47 -1.92 -24.16
N ALA A 321 -16.58 -2.58 -25.31
CA ALA A 321 -15.79 -3.77 -25.61
C ALA A 321 -14.28 -3.47 -25.58
N LYS A 322 -13.87 -2.33 -26.15
CA LYS A 322 -12.47 -1.94 -26.20
C LYS A 322 -11.91 -1.61 -24.81
N VAL A 323 -12.62 -0.87 -23.96
CA VAL A 323 -12.16 -0.57 -22.59
C VAL A 323 -12.00 -1.85 -21.76
N VAL A 324 -12.93 -2.80 -21.88
CA VAL A 324 -12.82 -4.11 -21.21
C VAL A 324 -11.59 -4.86 -21.70
N ALA A 325 -11.36 -4.92 -23.02
CA ALA A 325 -10.20 -5.58 -23.59
C ALA A 325 -8.87 -4.96 -23.13
N VAL A 326 -8.78 -3.63 -23.07
CA VAL A 326 -7.61 -2.91 -22.55
C VAL A 326 -7.38 -3.24 -21.07
N GLY A 327 -8.41 -3.22 -20.24
CA GLY A 327 -8.29 -3.58 -18.82
C GLY A 327 -7.81 -5.02 -18.62
N GLN A 328 -8.31 -5.96 -19.42
CA GLN A 328 -7.85 -7.36 -19.40
C GLN A 328 -6.39 -7.50 -19.83
N SER A 329 -6.01 -6.89 -20.95
CA SER A 329 -4.64 -6.89 -21.49
C SER A 329 -3.61 -6.37 -20.47
N LEU A 330 -3.97 -5.31 -19.75
CA LEU A 330 -3.10 -4.65 -18.79
C LEU A 330 -3.22 -5.18 -17.35
N ALA A 331 -4.16 -6.07 -17.08
CA ALA A 331 -4.56 -6.48 -15.73
C ALA A 331 -4.92 -5.27 -14.81
N ILE A 332 -5.61 -4.27 -15.37
CA ILE A 332 -6.10 -3.06 -14.69
C ILE A 332 -7.63 -3.08 -14.69
N ASN A 333 -8.28 -2.65 -13.60
CA ASN A 333 -9.74 -2.56 -13.57
C ASN A 333 -10.23 -1.55 -14.64
N PRO A 334 -11.10 -1.96 -15.58
CA PRO A 334 -11.67 -1.08 -16.61
C PRO A 334 -12.31 0.20 -16.06
N ASN A 335 -12.95 0.14 -14.89
CA ASN A 335 -13.58 1.32 -14.27
C ASN A 335 -12.57 2.31 -13.70
N TRP A 336 -11.32 1.90 -13.42
CA TRP A 336 -10.27 2.86 -13.08
C TRP A 336 -9.89 3.70 -14.28
N LEU A 337 -9.78 3.07 -15.46
CA LEU A 337 -9.57 3.78 -16.72
C LEU A 337 -10.75 4.71 -17.02
N MET A 338 -12.00 4.25 -16.83
CA MET A 338 -13.19 5.08 -17.03
C MET A 338 -13.23 6.30 -16.09
N ALA A 339 -12.84 6.16 -14.83
CA ALA A 339 -12.81 7.28 -13.90
C ALA A 339 -11.73 8.31 -14.24
N VAL A 340 -10.53 7.85 -14.60
CA VAL A 340 -9.46 8.74 -15.07
C VAL A 340 -9.94 9.45 -16.34
N MET A 341 -10.43 8.71 -17.34
CA MET A 341 -10.91 9.32 -18.58
C MET A 341 -12.06 10.30 -18.39
N GLY A 342 -12.99 9.98 -17.48
CA GLY A 342 -14.07 10.88 -17.10
C GLY A 342 -13.54 12.18 -16.51
N TYR A 343 -12.58 12.11 -15.57
CA TYR A 343 -12.01 13.31 -14.96
C TYR A 343 -11.25 14.16 -15.98
N GLU A 344 -10.36 13.52 -16.74
CA GLU A 344 -9.45 14.16 -17.69
C GLU A 344 -10.19 14.86 -18.86
N THR A 345 -11.39 14.41 -19.20
CA THR A 345 -12.20 14.97 -20.28
C THR A 345 -13.34 15.86 -19.80
N GLY A 346 -13.43 16.17 -18.50
CA GLY A 346 -14.59 16.87 -17.94
C GLY A 346 -15.92 16.13 -18.17
N TYR A 347 -15.87 14.80 -18.12
CA TYR A 347 -16.98 13.85 -18.27
C TYR A 347 -17.59 13.73 -19.66
N THR A 348 -16.91 14.26 -20.68
CA THR A 348 -17.38 14.21 -22.08
C THR A 348 -16.94 12.93 -22.80
N PHE A 349 -15.85 12.30 -22.37
CA PHE A 349 -15.20 11.18 -23.06
C PHE A 349 -14.83 11.51 -24.52
N SER A 350 -14.68 12.80 -24.83
CA SER A 350 -14.36 13.26 -26.16
C SER A 350 -12.84 13.16 -26.41
N PRO A 351 -12.40 12.53 -27.51
CA PRO A 351 -10.98 12.43 -27.85
C PRO A 351 -10.36 13.78 -28.25
N ARG A 352 -11.20 14.83 -28.35
CA ARG A 352 -10.86 16.19 -28.78
C ARG A 352 -10.71 17.17 -27.63
N GLU A 353 -11.06 16.76 -26.41
CA GLU A 353 -10.96 17.66 -25.26
C GLU A 353 -9.54 18.10 -25.06
N ARG A 354 -9.37 19.42 -24.93
CA ARG A 354 -8.06 20.05 -24.77
C ARG A 354 -8.10 20.99 -23.58
N ASN A 355 -7.15 20.83 -22.68
CA ASN A 355 -6.97 21.77 -21.58
C ASN A 355 -6.49 23.14 -22.08
N SER A 356 -7.26 24.20 -21.79
CA SER A 356 -6.97 25.58 -22.17
C SER A 356 -5.73 26.09 -21.42
N GLY A 357 -4.58 26.12 -22.11
CA GLY A 357 -3.29 26.46 -21.51
C GLY A 357 -2.23 25.37 -21.64
N SER A 358 -2.58 24.20 -22.18
CA SER A 358 -1.66 23.09 -22.43
C SER A 358 -1.80 22.51 -23.84
N THR A 359 -0.89 21.59 -24.19
CA THR A 359 -1.02 20.69 -25.34
C THR A 359 -1.81 19.42 -25.00
N ALA A 360 -2.10 19.20 -23.72
CA ALA A 360 -2.83 18.05 -23.22
C ALA A 360 -4.16 17.85 -23.96
N THR A 361 -4.34 16.69 -24.59
CA THR A 361 -5.47 16.41 -25.48
C THR A 361 -5.98 14.97 -25.34
N GLY A 362 -7.29 14.78 -25.36
CA GLY A 362 -7.96 13.48 -25.45
C GLY A 362 -8.27 12.81 -24.12
N LEU A 363 -8.60 11.51 -24.21
CA LEU A 363 -9.20 10.70 -23.15
C LEU A 363 -8.41 10.70 -21.84
N ILE A 364 -7.09 10.79 -21.88
CA ILE A 364 -6.24 10.92 -20.67
C ILE A 364 -5.33 12.15 -20.73
N GLN A 365 -5.73 13.16 -21.50
CA GLN A 365 -5.00 14.43 -21.63
C GLN A 365 -3.51 14.26 -22.02
N PHE A 366 -3.27 13.53 -23.12
CA PHE A 366 -1.92 13.32 -23.65
C PHE A 366 -1.24 14.66 -23.98
N ILE A 367 -0.14 14.98 -23.33
CA ILE A 367 0.72 16.11 -23.71
C ILE A 367 1.53 15.79 -24.98
N GLU A 368 1.93 16.81 -25.74
CA GLU A 368 2.58 16.64 -27.05
C GLU A 368 3.84 15.77 -27.02
N SER A 369 4.65 15.88 -25.96
CA SER A 369 5.84 15.02 -25.79
C SER A 369 5.48 13.54 -25.62
N THR A 370 4.41 13.24 -24.90
CA THR A 370 3.88 11.87 -24.71
C THR A 370 3.25 11.36 -26.00
N ALA A 371 2.49 12.19 -26.72
CA ALA A 371 1.93 11.82 -28.01
C ALA A 371 3.03 11.41 -29.01
N ARG A 372 4.12 12.17 -29.06
CA ARG A 372 5.29 11.85 -29.92
C ARG A 372 6.00 10.57 -29.52
N SER A 373 6.17 10.31 -28.21
CA SER A 373 6.80 9.07 -27.75
C SER A 373 5.96 7.82 -28.08
N LEU A 374 4.65 7.99 -28.25
CA LEU A 374 3.73 6.95 -28.71
C LEU A 374 3.58 6.89 -30.24
N GLY A 375 4.36 7.68 -30.99
CA GLY A 375 4.36 7.68 -32.46
C GLY A 375 3.18 8.41 -33.10
N THR A 376 2.64 9.44 -32.44
CA THR A 376 1.53 10.28 -32.94
C THR A 376 1.74 11.75 -32.56
N SER A 377 0.69 12.57 -32.64
CA SER A 377 0.66 13.97 -32.20
C SER A 377 -0.68 14.29 -31.54
N THR A 378 -0.74 15.34 -30.73
CA THR A 378 -2.00 15.80 -30.11
C THR A 378 -3.05 16.17 -31.17
N ALA A 379 -2.62 16.73 -32.30
CA ALA A 379 -3.47 17.03 -33.45
C ALA A 379 -4.06 15.77 -34.12
N GLN A 380 -3.29 14.69 -34.21
CA GLN A 380 -3.77 13.40 -34.73
C GLN A 380 -4.70 12.72 -33.72
N LEU A 381 -4.35 12.71 -32.43
CA LEU A 381 -5.18 12.18 -31.36
C LEU A 381 -6.55 12.85 -31.33
N ALA A 382 -6.64 14.17 -31.50
CA ALA A 382 -7.91 14.89 -31.60
C ALA A 382 -8.75 14.51 -32.82
N ARG A 383 -8.17 13.95 -33.87
CA ARG A 383 -8.92 13.53 -35.07
C ARG A 383 -9.42 12.09 -35.00
N MET A 384 -9.03 11.34 -33.98
CA MET A 384 -9.45 9.96 -33.77
C MET A 384 -10.86 9.90 -33.17
N THR A 385 -11.52 8.77 -33.38
CA THR A 385 -12.67 8.35 -32.55
C THR A 385 -12.20 7.99 -31.15
N ALA A 386 -13.12 7.98 -30.18
CA ALA A 386 -12.79 7.57 -28.81
C ALA A 386 -12.24 6.13 -28.77
N VAL A 387 -12.83 5.24 -29.58
CA VAL A 387 -12.39 3.82 -29.71
C VAL A 387 -10.97 3.71 -30.25
N GLN A 388 -10.62 4.45 -31.30
CA GLN A 388 -9.26 4.48 -31.85
C GLN A 388 -8.25 5.03 -30.84
N GLN A 389 -8.65 6.05 -30.07
CA GLN A 389 -7.76 6.64 -29.08
C GLN A 389 -7.45 5.69 -27.91
N LEU A 390 -8.33 4.71 -27.63
CA LEU A 390 -8.08 3.68 -26.61
C LEU A 390 -6.86 2.79 -26.93
N ASP A 391 -6.47 2.64 -28.20
CA ASP A 391 -5.20 1.96 -28.55
C ASP A 391 -3.98 2.69 -27.97
N TYR A 392 -4.04 4.02 -27.91
CA TYR A 392 -2.98 4.85 -27.34
C TYR A 392 -3.07 4.91 -25.82
N VAL A 393 -4.27 4.84 -25.25
CA VAL A 393 -4.47 4.67 -23.80
C VAL A 393 -3.83 3.36 -23.34
N GLU A 394 -4.05 2.25 -24.07
CA GLU A 394 -3.43 0.96 -23.78
C GLU A 394 -1.90 1.02 -23.84
N LYS A 395 -1.34 1.54 -24.94
CA LYS A 395 0.12 1.71 -25.11
C LYS A 395 0.75 2.56 -24.01
N TYR A 396 0.07 3.60 -23.56
CA TYR A 396 0.54 4.45 -22.47
C TYR A 396 0.56 3.71 -21.14
N TYR A 397 -0.57 3.12 -20.74
CA TYR A 397 -0.68 2.43 -19.46
C TYR A 397 0.17 1.17 -19.37
N ALA A 398 0.49 0.51 -20.49
CA ALA A 398 1.42 -0.63 -20.53
C ALA A 398 2.78 -0.33 -19.88
N GLN A 399 3.24 0.93 -19.91
CA GLN A 399 4.50 1.37 -19.29
C GLN A 399 4.48 1.26 -17.75
N TYR A 400 3.28 1.35 -17.16
CA TYR A 400 3.08 1.43 -15.70
C TYR A 400 2.26 0.27 -15.13
N ALA A 401 1.65 -0.58 -15.98
CA ALA A 401 0.67 -1.59 -15.58
C ALA A 401 1.11 -2.44 -14.38
N LYS A 402 2.37 -2.87 -14.33
CA LYS A 402 2.92 -3.68 -13.22
C LYS A 402 2.97 -2.96 -11.86
N ARG A 403 2.93 -1.63 -11.86
CA ARG A 403 3.00 -0.77 -10.67
C ARG A 403 1.62 -0.31 -10.20
N ILE A 404 0.57 -0.46 -11.01
CA ILE A 404 -0.78 0.01 -10.70
C ILE A 404 -1.51 -1.02 -9.85
N ARG A 405 -1.88 -0.65 -8.61
CA ARG A 405 -2.56 -1.55 -7.67
C ARG A 405 -3.94 -1.06 -7.24
N ASN A 406 -4.25 0.22 -7.47
CA ASN A 406 -5.53 0.84 -7.13
C ASN A 406 -5.84 2.01 -8.10
N LEU A 407 -7.03 2.59 -7.98
CA LEU A 407 -7.47 3.77 -8.76
C LEU A 407 -6.48 4.95 -8.64
N GLY A 408 -6.00 5.24 -7.43
CA GLY A 408 -5.04 6.31 -7.21
C GLY A 408 -3.75 6.10 -8.00
N ASP A 409 -3.23 4.87 -8.08
CA ASP A 409 -2.06 4.56 -8.90
C ASP A 409 -2.33 4.68 -10.40
N ALA A 410 -3.54 4.30 -10.85
CA ALA A 410 -3.95 4.47 -12.25
C ALA A 410 -4.03 5.97 -12.63
N TYR A 411 -4.42 6.83 -11.69
CA TYR A 411 -4.40 8.27 -11.90
C TYR A 411 -3.00 8.87 -11.78
N MET A 412 -2.19 8.44 -10.79
CA MET A 412 -0.80 8.89 -10.68
C MET A 412 0.02 8.51 -11.91
N ALA A 413 -0.33 7.44 -12.62
CA ALA A 413 0.29 7.13 -13.91
C ALA A 413 0.11 8.26 -14.95
N VAL A 414 -1.00 8.99 -14.91
CA VAL A 414 -1.28 10.13 -15.81
C VAL A 414 -0.78 11.45 -15.22
N LEU A 415 -1.10 11.72 -13.96
CA LEU A 415 -0.78 13.00 -13.31
C LEU A 415 0.71 13.13 -12.98
N TRP A 416 1.28 12.13 -12.29
CA TRP A 416 2.67 12.16 -11.85
C TRP A 416 3.22 10.75 -11.49
N PRO A 417 3.86 10.04 -12.44
CA PRO A 417 4.23 8.62 -12.27
C PRO A 417 5.17 8.32 -11.08
N ALA A 418 5.84 9.32 -10.52
CA ALA A 418 6.68 9.18 -9.33
C ALA A 418 5.87 8.89 -8.05
N ALA A 419 4.57 9.22 -8.04
CA ALA A 419 3.67 8.98 -6.91
C ALA A 419 2.93 7.62 -6.95
N ILE A 420 3.12 6.82 -8.01
CA ILE A 420 2.56 5.46 -8.05
C ILE A 420 3.13 4.63 -6.89
N GLY A 421 2.24 4.00 -6.11
CA GLY A 421 2.60 3.15 -4.96
C GLY A 421 3.02 3.93 -3.70
N ARG A 422 2.94 5.26 -3.71
CA ARG A 422 3.18 6.10 -2.52
C ARG A 422 1.90 6.17 -1.66
N PRO A 423 2.01 6.41 -0.34
CA PRO A 423 0.85 6.62 0.52
C PRO A 423 0.16 7.96 0.23
N ASP A 424 -1.11 8.11 0.63
CA ASP A 424 -1.89 9.35 0.41
C ASP A 424 -1.34 10.57 1.15
N SER A 425 -0.60 10.35 2.24
CA SER A 425 0.11 11.40 2.97
C SER A 425 1.38 11.90 2.28
N PHE A 426 1.80 11.25 1.18
CA PHE A 426 3.00 11.65 0.44
C PHE A 426 2.82 13.04 -0.16
N VAL A 427 3.64 14.00 0.28
CA VAL A 427 3.69 15.35 -0.30
C VAL A 427 4.34 15.28 -1.67
N MET A 428 3.57 15.58 -2.72
CA MET A 428 4.04 15.59 -4.09
C MET A 428 4.75 16.91 -4.40
N TRP A 429 4.09 18.02 -4.11
CA TRP A 429 4.55 19.36 -4.48
C TRP A 429 4.30 20.36 -3.35
N GLN A 430 5.21 21.30 -3.19
CA GLN A 430 5.12 22.39 -2.21
C GLN A 430 5.17 23.73 -2.94
N ARG A 431 4.46 24.73 -2.43
CA ARG A 431 4.38 26.06 -3.02
C ARG A 431 5.69 26.82 -2.90
N ASP A 432 6.25 26.84 -1.70
CA ASP A 432 7.27 27.82 -1.30
C ASP A 432 8.70 27.22 -1.27
N THR A 433 8.84 25.89 -1.32
CA THR A 433 10.15 25.21 -1.24
C THR A 433 10.27 24.03 -2.20
N GLY A 434 11.51 23.62 -2.50
CA GLY A 434 11.81 22.42 -3.29
C GLY A 434 11.75 22.61 -4.81
N PRO A 435 12.02 21.55 -5.59
CA PRO A 435 12.19 21.65 -7.04
C PRO A 435 10.87 21.71 -7.84
N TYR A 436 9.72 21.45 -7.22
CA TYR A 436 8.44 21.23 -7.92
C TYR A 436 7.39 22.34 -7.71
N GLN A 437 7.85 23.59 -7.54
CA GLN A 437 6.95 24.73 -7.30
C GLN A 437 6.08 25.06 -8.53
N ARG A 438 6.55 24.76 -9.74
CA ARG A 438 5.79 24.96 -10.98
C ARG A 438 4.64 23.96 -11.10
N GLU A 439 4.90 22.71 -10.74
CA GLU A 439 3.90 21.65 -10.67
C GLU A 439 2.84 21.97 -9.61
N TYR A 440 3.26 22.50 -8.45
CA TYR A 440 2.30 23.04 -7.47
C TYR A 440 1.44 24.14 -8.10
N ALA A 441 2.03 25.14 -8.75
CA ALA A 441 1.28 26.27 -9.30
C ALA A 441 0.24 25.81 -10.35
N ALA A 442 0.64 24.92 -11.26
CA ALA A 442 -0.24 24.36 -12.29
C ALA A 442 -1.38 23.50 -11.73
N ASN A 443 -1.19 22.90 -10.55
CA ASN A 443 -2.14 21.99 -9.91
C ASN A 443 -2.67 22.54 -8.58
N SER A 444 -2.56 23.85 -8.36
CA SER A 444 -2.91 24.53 -7.10
C SER A 444 -4.37 24.30 -6.69
N GLY A 445 -5.25 23.97 -7.64
CA GLY A 445 -6.64 23.59 -7.37
C GLY A 445 -6.82 22.33 -6.51
N PHE A 446 -5.79 21.48 -6.34
CA PHE A 446 -5.83 20.36 -5.41
C PHE A 446 -5.59 20.76 -3.95
N ASP A 447 -4.94 21.90 -3.68
CA ASP A 447 -4.77 22.41 -2.30
C ASP A 447 -6.02 23.15 -1.81
N LYS A 448 -7.13 22.43 -1.70
CA LYS A 448 -8.45 22.98 -1.32
C LYS A 448 -8.43 23.70 0.05
N ASN A 449 -7.47 23.39 0.91
CA ASN A 449 -7.34 23.93 2.26
C ASN A 449 -6.21 24.97 2.40
N ASN A 450 -5.56 25.38 1.30
CA ASN A 450 -4.48 26.36 1.28
C ASN A 450 -3.32 26.05 2.25
N LYS A 451 -2.97 24.77 2.37
CA LYS A 451 -1.88 24.27 3.24
C LYS A 451 -0.50 24.72 2.76
N GLY A 452 -0.37 25.07 1.48
CA GLY A 452 0.91 25.38 0.83
C GLY A 452 1.63 24.14 0.28
N TYR A 453 0.97 22.97 0.28
CA TYR A 453 1.47 21.73 -0.31
C TYR A 453 0.33 20.82 -0.76
N ILE A 454 0.59 19.98 -1.76
CA ILE A 454 -0.35 19.01 -2.35
C ILE A 454 0.18 17.61 -2.07
N THR A 455 -0.65 16.76 -1.47
CA THR A 455 -0.36 15.35 -1.25
C THR A 455 -0.96 14.47 -2.36
N ARG A 456 -0.50 13.21 -2.42
CA ARG A 456 -1.14 12.18 -3.27
C ARG A 456 -2.64 12.08 -2.96
N GLY A 457 -3.03 12.10 -1.69
CA GLY A 457 -4.44 12.05 -1.28
C GLY A 457 -5.27 13.20 -1.82
N ASP A 458 -4.74 14.43 -1.79
CA ASP A 458 -5.43 15.62 -2.32
C ASP A 458 -5.73 15.46 -3.82
N ALA A 459 -4.79 14.92 -4.59
CA ALA A 459 -4.96 14.68 -6.02
C ALA A 459 -5.90 13.50 -6.30
N VAL A 460 -5.73 12.38 -5.58
CA VAL A 460 -6.52 11.15 -5.77
C VAL A 460 -8.00 11.37 -5.44
N ALA A 461 -8.34 12.33 -4.56
CA ALA A 461 -9.72 12.72 -4.29
C ALA A 461 -10.51 13.06 -5.58
N ALA A 462 -9.87 13.70 -6.57
CA ALA A 462 -10.54 14.13 -7.79
C ALA A 462 -10.98 12.96 -8.70
N VAL A 463 -10.16 11.92 -8.82
CA VAL A 463 -10.55 10.71 -9.58
C VAL A 463 -11.48 9.80 -8.79
N ASN A 464 -11.42 9.83 -7.45
CA ASN A 464 -12.44 9.20 -6.62
C ASN A 464 -13.82 9.86 -6.84
N ASP A 465 -13.86 11.19 -6.96
CA ASP A 465 -15.07 11.94 -7.31
C ASP A 465 -15.61 11.52 -8.70
N SER A 466 -14.74 11.42 -9.70
CA SER A 466 -15.12 10.94 -11.03
C SER A 466 -15.64 9.50 -11.02
N TYR A 467 -14.95 8.60 -10.33
CA TYR A 467 -15.38 7.20 -10.22
C TYR A 467 -16.78 7.08 -9.61
N ARG A 468 -17.03 7.87 -8.57
CA ARG A 468 -18.31 7.97 -7.89
C ARG A 468 -19.41 8.52 -8.79
N GLU A 469 -19.20 9.68 -9.40
CA GLU A 469 -20.20 10.31 -10.27
C GLU A 469 -20.53 9.44 -11.49
N GLY A 470 -19.54 8.70 -12.01
CA GLY A 470 -19.73 7.78 -13.12
C GLY A 470 -20.61 6.59 -12.81
N GLY A 471 -20.69 6.17 -11.54
CA GLY A 471 -21.57 5.09 -11.09
C GLY A 471 -23.04 5.34 -11.42
N LYS A 472 -23.48 6.61 -11.40
CA LYS A 472 -24.85 7.04 -11.76
C LYS A 472 -25.18 6.79 -13.24
N PHE A 473 -24.16 6.62 -14.06
CA PHE A 473 -24.23 6.44 -15.51
C PHE A 473 -23.78 5.04 -15.94
N ALA A 474 -23.70 4.07 -15.02
CA ALA A 474 -23.18 2.74 -15.32
C ALA A 474 -24.14 1.93 -16.21
N LYS A 475 -23.62 1.36 -17.30
CA LYS A 475 -24.38 0.50 -18.23
C LYS A 475 -23.58 -0.72 -18.72
#